data_AF-A0A8J2M173-F1
#
_entry.id   AF-A0A8J2M173-F1
#
_cell.length_a   1.000
_cell.length_b   1.000
_cell.length_c   1.000
_cell.angle_alpha   90.00
_cell.angle_beta   90.00
_cell.angle_gamma   90.00
#
_symmetry.space_group_name_H-M   'P 1'
#
loop_
_entity.id
_entity.type
_entity.pdbx_description
1 polymer ?
#
loop_
_entity_poly.entity_id
_entity_poly.type
_entity_poly.pdbx_seq_one_letter_code
_entity_poly.pdbx_strand_id
1 'polypeptide(L)'
;MASSKDGKGHKNNCIVISNPKVTMQSNKRILKLDDTEFLINEERMIATSNFLKRMLIEKKKVIVLNDLKEKEPCFDGIGLAIAISFANGYAEIPLNQIISALAAANALEMWTMRRAISEQLCILAAQPESAPFAINVATCNLEKDTAKHVVKQSLGKFDEVIKQNSFLAINDSSFEFFISLFIYEHSSTIDKHEKQSTAESAAQAIKLWCGSDNQRHAFAKNILSKLRPSCDFNIVDHIERLIAPNSAIHSLRDKVEMINDTAAQHNELKITHTTAGDPNIDSDESLKFEAFRQIELPAAEPDENGIRHYSFIVEFEAPKELLISNKPKFIGLQLEAILECPNQ
;
A
#
# COMPACT_ATOMS: atom_id res chain seq x y z
N MET A 1 -24.13 -37.48 23.99
CA MET A 1 -23.95 -36.68 25.22
C MET A 1 -22.72 -35.81 25.06
N ALA A 2 -22.87 -34.51 25.34
CA ALA A 2 -21.88 -33.44 25.57
C ALA A 2 -20.68 -33.34 24.58
N SER A 3 -20.72 -32.44 23.60
CA SER A 3 -20.38 -31.01 23.69
C SER A 3 -18.88 -30.72 23.81
N SER A 4 -18.27 -30.25 22.72
CA SER A 4 -17.37 -29.09 22.79
C SER A 4 -17.80 -28.13 21.69
N LYS A 5 -18.68 -27.21 22.07
CA LYS A 5 -18.82 -25.90 21.44
C LYS A 5 -17.70 -25.02 22.00
N ASP A 6 -16.48 -25.19 21.52
CA ASP A 6 -15.43 -24.18 21.73
C ASP A 6 -15.35 -23.29 20.49
N GLY A 7 -16.37 -22.45 20.33
CA GLY A 7 -16.25 -21.21 19.59
C GLY A 7 -15.32 -20.28 20.36
N LYS A 8 -14.00 -20.51 20.25
CA LYS A 8 -13.00 -19.55 20.69
C LYS A 8 -12.92 -18.46 19.62
N GLY A 9 -13.46 -17.29 19.97
CA GLY A 9 -13.38 -16.07 19.15
C GLY A 9 -11.98 -15.91 18.57
N HIS A 10 -11.87 -16.04 17.25
CA HIS A 10 -10.64 -15.79 16.54
C HIS A 10 -10.25 -14.34 16.82
N LYS A 11 -9.06 -14.16 17.41
CA LYS A 11 -8.38 -12.87 17.40
C LYS A 11 -8.05 -12.60 15.93
N ASN A 12 -8.92 -11.86 15.23
CA ASN A 12 -8.86 -11.61 13.78
C ASN A 12 -7.61 -10.83 13.30
N ASN A 13 -6.59 -10.64 14.14
CA ASN A 13 -5.44 -9.77 13.87
C ASN A 13 -4.08 -10.50 13.93
N CYS A 14 -4.07 -11.83 13.90
CA CYS A 14 -2.84 -12.63 13.89
C CYS A 14 -2.89 -13.70 12.79
N ILE A 15 -1.73 -13.98 12.20
CA ILE A 15 -1.50 -15.23 11.46
C ILE A 15 -0.79 -16.23 12.35
N VAL A 16 -0.95 -17.50 12.03
CA VAL A 16 -0.36 -18.60 12.78
C VAL A 16 0.49 -19.44 11.85
N ILE A 17 1.75 -19.67 12.24
CA ILE A 17 2.68 -20.50 11.48
C ILE A 17 3.29 -21.58 12.37
N SER A 18 3.50 -22.76 11.81
CA SER A 18 4.09 -23.90 12.50
C SER A 18 5.35 -24.39 11.80
N ASN A 19 6.33 -24.84 12.57
CA ASN A 19 7.55 -25.45 12.06
C ASN A 19 7.44 -26.98 12.20
N PRO A 20 7.35 -27.73 11.09
CA PRO A 20 7.22 -29.19 11.16
C PRO A 20 8.51 -29.89 11.62
N LYS A 21 9.65 -29.18 11.70
CA LYS A 21 10.96 -29.73 12.06
C LYS A 21 11.33 -29.35 13.49
N VAL A 22 10.76 -30.03 14.47
CA VAL A 22 11.14 -29.85 15.89
C VAL A 22 12.08 -30.97 16.32
N THR A 23 13.32 -30.62 16.67
CA THR A 23 14.30 -31.53 17.28
C THR A 23 14.24 -31.46 18.82
N MET A 24 14.58 -32.57 19.48
CA MET A 24 14.39 -32.77 20.93
C MET A 24 15.63 -32.53 21.81
N GLN A 25 16.79 -32.25 21.24
CA GLN A 25 18.02 -32.03 22.00
C GLN A 25 18.19 -30.53 22.36
N SER A 26 18.87 -30.25 23.47
CA SER A 26 18.88 -28.92 24.08
C SER A 26 20.29 -28.48 24.47
N ASN A 27 20.97 -27.81 23.54
CA ASN A 27 22.09 -26.93 23.85
C ASN A 27 21.59 -25.48 23.85
N LYS A 28 21.97 -24.70 24.86
CA LYS A 28 21.54 -23.30 25.01
C LYS A 28 22.64 -22.35 24.57
N ARG A 29 22.29 -21.33 23.78
CA ARG A 29 23.20 -20.25 23.36
C ARG A 29 22.48 -18.90 23.43
N ILE A 30 23.24 -17.80 23.38
CA ILE A 30 22.70 -16.44 23.40
C ILE A 30 22.86 -15.82 22.01
N LEU A 31 21.77 -15.30 21.46
CA LEU A 31 21.79 -14.35 20.34
C LEU A 31 21.66 -12.94 20.91
N LYS A 32 22.45 -12.00 20.41
CA LYS A 32 22.37 -10.59 20.77
C LYS A 32 21.99 -9.76 19.56
N LEU A 33 20.94 -8.97 19.69
CA LEU A 33 20.49 -7.99 18.70
C LEU A 33 20.24 -6.67 19.42
N ASP A 34 20.89 -5.62 18.93
CA ASP A 34 21.02 -4.33 19.62
C ASP A 34 21.51 -4.58 21.07
N ASP A 35 20.80 -4.04 22.07
CA ASP A 35 21.10 -4.23 23.49
C ASP A 35 20.34 -5.41 24.13
N THR A 36 19.64 -6.21 23.33
CA THR A 36 18.79 -7.31 23.82
C THR A 36 19.45 -8.67 23.60
N GLU A 37 19.40 -9.51 24.63
CA GLU A 37 19.90 -10.89 24.59
C GLU A 37 18.74 -11.88 24.58
N PHE A 38 18.86 -12.90 23.72
CA PHE A 38 17.86 -13.93 23.53
C PHE A 38 18.48 -15.31 23.78
N LEU A 39 17.95 -16.01 24.78
CA LEU A 39 18.34 -17.39 25.07
C LEU A 39 17.64 -18.34 24.08
N ILE A 40 18.43 -19.07 23.29
CA ILE A 40 17.93 -19.95 22.25
C ILE A 40 18.30 -21.41 22.50
N ASN A 41 17.51 -22.33 21.92
CA ASN A 41 17.94 -23.69 21.67
C ASN A 41 18.75 -23.72 20.37
N GLU A 42 20.05 -24.00 20.48
CA GLU A 42 21.00 -23.97 19.38
C GLU A 42 20.57 -24.89 18.22
N GLU A 43 20.19 -26.12 18.52
CA GLU A 43 19.87 -27.10 17.50
C GLU A 43 18.60 -26.78 16.73
N ARG A 44 17.57 -26.27 17.43
CA ARG A 44 16.33 -25.84 16.79
C ARG A 44 16.56 -24.67 15.86
N MET A 45 17.40 -23.72 16.29
CA MET A 45 17.79 -22.59 15.45
C MET A 45 18.63 -23.06 14.25
N ILE A 46 19.60 -23.97 14.41
CA ILE A 46 20.39 -24.55 13.30
C ILE A 46 19.50 -25.28 12.29
N ALA A 47 18.52 -26.04 12.78
CA ALA A 47 17.61 -26.80 11.92
C ALA A 47 16.75 -25.89 11.03
N THR A 48 16.56 -24.63 11.43
CA THR A 48 15.61 -23.70 10.81
C THR A 48 16.29 -22.54 10.09
N SER A 49 17.50 -22.13 10.51
CA SER A 49 18.24 -20.98 9.98
C SER A 49 19.53 -21.42 9.29
N ASN A 50 19.63 -21.18 7.98
CA ASN A 50 20.84 -21.45 7.22
C ASN A 50 21.99 -20.51 7.62
N PHE A 51 21.68 -19.26 7.98
CA PHE A 51 22.65 -18.31 8.50
C PHE A 51 23.30 -18.83 9.78
N LEU A 52 22.48 -19.20 10.78
CA LEU A 52 22.98 -19.69 12.06
C LEU A 52 23.69 -21.03 11.90
N LYS A 53 23.25 -21.91 10.99
CA LYS A 53 23.98 -23.14 10.66
C LYS A 53 25.44 -22.88 10.24
N ARG A 54 25.71 -21.78 9.53
CA ARG A 54 27.08 -21.39 9.16
C ARG A 54 27.82 -20.72 10.31
N MET A 55 27.17 -19.81 11.02
CA MET A 55 27.79 -19.06 12.13
C MET A 55 28.13 -19.92 13.37
N LEU A 56 27.32 -20.93 13.65
CA LEU A 56 27.43 -21.73 14.88
C LEU A 56 28.60 -22.73 14.84
N ILE A 57 29.21 -22.94 13.66
CA ILE A 57 30.48 -23.69 13.48
C ILE A 57 31.62 -23.02 14.27
N GLU A 58 31.55 -21.70 14.49
CA GLU A 58 32.61 -20.91 15.13
C GLU A 58 32.68 -21.03 16.68
N LYS A 59 31.87 -21.89 17.32
CA LYS A 59 31.86 -22.14 18.78
C LYS A 59 31.73 -20.90 19.70
N LYS A 60 31.29 -19.75 19.19
CA LYS A 60 31.08 -18.52 19.99
C LYS A 60 29.86 -18.61 20.93
N LYS A 61 30.03 -18.39 22.23
CA LYS A 61 28.95 -18.45 23.22
C LYS A 61 27.83 -17.41 22.99
N VAL A 62 28.18 -16.25 22.42
CA VAL A 62 27.27 -15.17 22.04
C VAL A 62 27.44 -14.87 20.57
N ILE A 63 26.34 -14.79 19.82
CA ILE A 63 26.34 -14.34 18.42
C ILE A 63 25.67 -12.98 18.35
N VAL A 64 26.40 -11.97 17.87
CA VAL A 64 25.88 -10.63 17.61
C VAL A 64 25.30 -10.59 16.19
N LEU A 65 24.11 -10.02 16.05
CA LEU A 65 23.34 -10.04 14.80
C LEU A 65 23.14 -8.66 14.17
N ASN A 66 23.73 -7.60 14.74
CA ASN A 66 23.52 -6.22 14.31
C ASN A 66 23.89 -5.98 12.84
N ASP A 67 24.93 -6.66 12.35
CA ASP A 67 25.39 -6.55 10.97
C ASP A 67 24.32 -7.01 9.96
N LEU A 68 23.35 -7.84 10.38
CA LEU A 68 22.25 -8.26 9.51
C LEU A 68 21.28 -7.12 9.18
N LYS A 69 21.26 -6.05 9.99
CA LYS A 69 20.41 -4.88 9.77
C LYS A 69 20.84 -4.05 8.56
N GLU A 70 22.08 -4.20 8.10
CA GLU A 70 22.54 -3.56 6.85
C GLU A 70 21.76 -4.08 5.64
N LYS A 71 21.40 -5.36 5.64
CA LYS A 71 20.62 -6.00 4.56
C LYS A 71 19.12 -5.97 4.82
N GLU A 72 18.73 -6.08 6.08
CA GLU A 72 17.34 -6.11 6.52
C GLU A 72 17.10 -5.05 7.59
N PRO A 73 16.90 -3.77 7.23
CA PRO A 73 16.78 -2.67 8.20
C PRO A 73 15.62 -2.82 9.19
N CYS A 74 14.56 -3.54 8.79
CA CYS A 74 13.41 -3.86 9.62
C CYS A 74 13.66 -5.06 10.56
N PHE A 75 14.85 -5.65 10.56
CA PHE A 75 15.19 -6.73 11.47
C PHE A 75 15.41 -6.19 12.89
N ASP A 76 14.47 -6.51 13.77
CA ASP A 76 14.39 -6.01 15.15
C ASP A 76 14.23 -7.17 16.16
N GLY A 77 14.22 -6.81 17.44
CA GLY A 77 14.04 -7.77 18.53
C GLY A 77 12.69 -8.50 18.48
N ILE A 78 11.65 -7.88 17.91
CA ILE A 78 10.32 -8.49 17.76
C ILE A 78 10.38 -9.61 16.72
N GLY A 79 10.93 -9.32 15.54
CA GLY A 79 11.15 -10.28 14.47
C GLY A 79 12.01 -11.46 14.95
N LEU A 80 13.08 -11.17 15.69
CA LEU A 80 13.92 -12.23 16.27
C LEU A 80 13.16 -13.10 17.28
N ALA A 81 12.34 -12.51 18.15
CA ALA A 81 11.50 -13.26 19.10
C ALA A 81 10.49 -14.16 18.38
N ILE A 82 9.90 -13.68 17.28
CA ILE A 82 9.00 -14.46 16.43
C ILE A 82 9.74 -15.62 15.77
N ALA A 83 10.94 -15.36 15.21
CA ALA A 83 11.77 -16.39 14.60
C ALA A 83 12.17 -17.50 15.59
N ILE A 84 12.51 -17.13 16.82
CA ILE A 84 12.82 -18.08 17.90
C ILE A 84 11.57 -18.91 18.26
N SER A 85 10.40 -18.27 18.34
CA SER A 85 9.12 -18.97 18.59
C SER A 85 8.83 -19.98 17.49
N PHE A 86 8.98 -19.58 16.23
CA PHE A 86 8.83 -20.47 15.08
C PHE A 86 9.80 -21.65 15.13
N ALA A 87 11.08 -21.42 15.44
CA ALA A 87 12.07 -22.48 15.61
C ALA A 87 11.70 -23.45 16.75
N ASN A 88 10.97 -22.97 17.77
CA ASN A 88 10.43 -23.80 18.85
C ASN A 88 9.18 -24.62 18.47
N GLY A 89 8.65 -24.43 17.26
CA GLY A 89 7.58 -25.23 16.68
C GLY A 89 6.37 -24.42 16.22
N TYR A 90 6.19 -23.20 16.73
CA TYR A 90 4.99 -22.40 16.49
C TYR A 90 5.24 -20.91 16.73
N ALA A 91 4.69 -20.06 15.87
CA ALA A 91 4.60 -18.62 16.12
C ALA A 91 3.22 -18.07 15.77
N GLU A 92 2.70 -17.24 16.67
CA GLU A 92 1.57 -16.35 16.41
C GLU A 92 2.13 -14.97 16.06
N ILE A 93 1.79 -14.47 14.88
CA ILE A 93 2.32 -13.22 14.35
C ILE A 93 1.18 -12.23 14.20
N PRO A 94 1.12 -11.20 15.06
CA PRO A 94 0.23 -10.06 14.84
C PRO A 94 0.44 -9.45 13.45
N LEU A 95 -0.62 -9.05 12.75
CA LEU A 95 -0.53 -8.51 11.39
C LEU A 95 0.38 -7.27 11.33
N ASN A 96 0.36 -6.44 12.36
CA ASN A 96 1.24 -5.26 12.47
C ASN A 96 2.73 -5.61 12.70
N GLN A 97 3.07 -6.88 12.93
CA GLN A 97 4.44 -7.38 13.14
C GLN A 97 4.90 -8.28 11.98
N ILE A 98 4.12 -8.43 10.91
CA ILE A 98 4.45 -9.31 9.79
C ILE A 98 5.73 -8.88 9.07
N ILE A 99 6.00 -7.57 9.02
CA ILE A 99 7.20 -7.01 8.40
C ILE A 99 8.44 -7.38 9.21
N SER A 100 8.41 -7.20 10.53
CA SER A 100 9.49 -7.65 11.42
C SER A 100 9.72 -9.16 11.31
N ALA A 101 8.66 -9.96 11.20
CA ALA A 101 8.76 -11.41 11.01
C ALA A 101 9.40 -11.80 9.67
N LEU A 102 9.02 -11.12 8.56
CA LEU A 102 9.62 -11.33 7.24
C LEU A 102 11.10 -10.91 7.22
N ALA A 103 11.41 -9.75 7.80
CA ALA A 103 12.79 -9.27 7.92
C ALA A 103 13.65 -10.25 8.70
N ALA A 104 13.15 -10.79 9.81
CA ALA A 104 13.86 -11.84 10.56
C ALA A 104 14.02 -13.14 9.76
N ALA A 105 12.99 -13.55 9.01
CA ALA A 105 13.07 -14.74 8.17
C ALA A 105 14.11 -14.58 7.04
N ASN A 106 14.23 -13.39 6.46
CA ASN A 106 15.26 -13.09 5.45
C ASN A 106 16.66 -13.00 6.09
N ALA A 107 16.81 -12.20 7.14
CA ALA A 107 18.08 -11.96 7.83
C ALA A 107 18.72 -13.27 8.33
N LEU A 108 17.90 -14.15 8.89
CA LEU A 108 18.33 -15.44 9.42
C LEU A 108 18.26 -16.56 8.37
N GLU A 109 17.89 -16.26 7.13
CA GLU A 109 17.72 -17.24 6.04
C GLU A 109 16.83 -18.43 6.44
N MET A 110 15.73 -18.13 7.14
CA MET A 110 14.73 -19.10 7.58
C MET A 110 13.65 -19.27 6.50
N TRP A 111 14.03 -19.89 5.40
CA TRP A 111 13.18 -20.01 4.20
C TRP A 111 11.86 -20.75 4.45
N THR A 112 11.82 -21.68 5.40
CA THR A 112 10.58 -22.37 5.81
C THR A 112 9.61 -21.42 6.52
N MET A 113 10.11 -20.51 7.36
CA MET A 113 9.32 -19.46 8.00
C MET A 113 8.77 -18.48 6.96
N ARG A 114 9.62 -18.00 6.05
CA ARG A 114 9.22 -17.10 4.96
C ARG A 114 8.12 -17.71 4.09
N ARG A 115 8.24 -19.00 3.75
CA ARG A 115 7.22 -19.75 3.01
C ARG A 115 5.91 -19.83 3.79
N ALA A 116 5.96 -20.20 5.07
CA ALA A 116 4.77 -20.29 5.91
C ALA A 116 4.04 -18.93 6.04
N ILE A 117 4.78 -17.82 6.18
CA ILE A 117 4.20 -16.47 6.16
C ILE A 117 3.56 -16.18 4.80
N SER A 118 4.21 -16.54 3.70
CA SER A 118 3.68 -16.34 2.34
C SER A 118 2.38 -17.12 2.11
N GLU A 119 2.29 -18.35 2.63
CA GLU A 119 1.06 -19.18 2.58
C GLU A 119 -0.08 -18.53 3.38
N GLN A 120 0.21 -17.95 4.55
CA GLN A 120 -0.79 -17.20 5.31
C GLN A 120 -1.22 -15.91 4.58
N LEU A 121 -0.29 -15.22 3.91
CA LEU A 121 -0.62 -14.07 3.07
C LEU A 121 -1.53 -14.46 1.89
N CYS A 122 -1.36 -15.63 1.28
CA CYS A 122 -2.30 -16.15 0.28
C CYS A 122 -3.72 -16.29 0.85
N ILE A 123 -3.86 -16.83 2.06
CA ILE A 123 -5.17 -16.98 2.73
C ILE A 123 -5.80 -15.61 2.99
N LEU A 124 -5.02 -14.64 3.48
CA LEU A 124 -5.48 -13.27 3.70
C LEU A 124 -5.86 -12.57 2.37
N ALA A 125 -5.11 -12.81 1.30
CA ALA A 125 -5.39 -12.23 -0.02
C ALA A 125 -6.67 -12.80 -0.67
N ALA A 126 -7.08 -14.02 -0.32
CA ALA A 126 -8.31 -14.64 -0.79
C ALA A 126 -9.59 -14.09 -0.12
N GLN A 127 -9.45 -13.33 0.99
CA GLN A 127 -10.55 -12.67 1.68
C GLN A 127 -10.57 -11.18 1.33
N PRO A 128 -11.69 -10.64 0.79
CA PRO A 128 -11.76 -9.24 0.37
C PRO A 128 -11.29 -8.26 1.44
N GLU A 129 -11.73 -8.44 2.69
CA GLU A 129 -11.50 -7.53 3.80
C GLU A 129 -10.00 -7.36 4.16
N SER A 130 -9.23 -8.45 4.04
CA SER A 130 -7.78 -8.46 4.31
C SER A 130 -6.91 -8.37 3.07
N ALA A 131 -7.48 -8.49 1.87
CA ALA A 131 -6.71 -8.51 0.63
C ALA A 131 -5.87 -7.26 0.40
N PRO A 132 -6.36 -6.02 0.60
CA PRO A 132 -5.53 -4.81 0.44
C PRO A 132 -4.28 -4.82 1.31
N PHE A 133 -4.40 -5.30 2.56
CA PHE A 133 -3.25 -5.45 3.45
C PHE A 133 -2.27 -6.50 2.92
N ALA A 134 -2.77 -7.69 2.56
CA ALA A 134 -1.92 -8.78 2.07
C ALA A 134 -1.19 -8.40 0.76
N ILE A 135 -1.85 -7.67 -0.14
CA ILE A 135 -1.27 -7.13 -1.38
C ILE A 135 -0.13 -6.17 -1.06
N ASN A 136 -0.35 -5.18 -0.19
CA ASN A 136 0.69 -4.23 0.23
C ASN A 136 1.92 -4.95 0.83
N VAL A 137 1.68 -5.88 1.76
CA VAL A 137 2.78 -6.63 2.40
C VAL A 137 3.55 -7.46 1.37
N ALA A 138 2.84 -8.20 0.52
CA ALA A 138 3.46 -9.11 -0.43
C ALA A 138 4.32 -8.38 -1.47
N THR A 139 3.77 -7.32 -2.07
CA THR A 139 4.46 -6.56 -3.13
C THR A 139 5.68 -5.80 -2.63
N CYS A 140 5.66 -5.34 -1.38
CA CYS A 140 6.78 -4.59 -0.80
C CYS A 140 7.88 -5.47 -0.20
N ASN A 141 7.59 -6.72 0.18
CA ASN A 141 8.50 -7.52 1.01
C ASN A 141 8.83 -8.91 0.45
N LEU A 142 8.16 -9.37 -0.61
CA LEU A 142 8.39 -10.67 -1.22
C LEU A 142 9.03 -10.53 -2.60
N GLU A 143 9.72 -11.59 -3.03
CA GLU A 143 10.19 -11.71 -4.41
C GLU A 143 9.01 -11.66 -5.39
N LYS A 144 9.26 -11.09 -6.58
CA LYS A 144 8.24 -10.81 -7.59
C LYS A 144 7.30 -11.98 -7.88
N ASP A 145 7.82 -13.20 -8.03
CA ASP A 145 7.00 -14.38 -8.32
C ASP A 145 6.16 -14.84 -7.13
N THR A 146 6.70 -14.71 -5.92
CA THR A 146 5.96 -15.02 -4.68
C THR A 146 4.88 -13.97 -4.44
N ALA A 147 5.19 -12.69 -4.62
CA ALA A 147 4.23 -11.60 -4.56
C ALA A 147 3.10 -11.81 -5.59
N LYS A 148 3.45 -12.16 -6.84
CA LYS A 148 2.48 -12.51 -7.89
C LYS A 148 1.55 -13.64 -7.42
N HIS A 149 2.10 -14.70 -6.84
CA HIS A 149 1.31 -15.83 -6.35
C HIS A 149 0.30 -15.44 -5.25
N VAL A 150 0.70 -14.58 -4.31
CA VAL A 150 -0.18 -14.05 -3.26
C VAL A 150 -1.27 -13.16 -3.86
N VAL A 151 -0.88 -12.17 -4.67
CA VAL A 151 -1.82 -11.20 -5.25
C VAL A 151 -2.85 -11.88 -6.14
N LYS A 152 -2.46 -12.94 -6.87
CA LYS A 152 -3.40 -13.75 -7.68
C LYS A 152 -4.60 -14.28 -6.89
N GLN A 153 -4.45 -14.57 -5.60
CA GLN A 153 -5.55 -15.09 -4.77
C GLN A 153 -6.71 -14.10 -4.63
N SER A 154 -6.44 -12.81 -4.79
CA SER A 154 -7.45 -11.74 -4.66
C SER A 154 -8.23 -11.46 -5.95
N LEU A 155 -7.70 -11.87 -7.12
CA LEU A 155 -8.27 -11.49 -8.41
C LEU A 155 -9.66 -12.10 -8.66
N GLY A 156 -9.92 -13.30 -8.12
CA GLY A 156 -11.23 -13.94 -8.24
C GLY A 156 -12.37 -13.21 -7.50
N LYS A 157 -12.02 -12.26 -6.62
CA LYS A 157 -12.96 -11.40 -5.89
C LYS A 157 -12.63 -9.91 -6.09
N PHE A 158 -12.06 -9.55 -7.24
CA PHE A 158 -11.55 -8.21 -7.51
C PHE A 158 -12.55 -7.11 -7.16
N ASP A 159 -13.80 -7.22 -7.61
CA ASP A 159 -14.84 -6.22 -7.37
C ASP A 159 -15.22 -6.08 -5.88
N GLU A 160 -15.05 -7.12 -5.07
CA GLU A 160 -15.28 -7.08 -3.62
C GLU A 160 -14.09 -6.45 -2.90
N VAL A 161 -12.87 -6.68 -3.40
CA VAL A 161 -11.63 -6.12 -2.86
C VAL A 161 -11.61 -4.59 -3.03
N ILE A 162 -11.95 -4.08 -4.22
CA ILE A 162 -11.90 -2.63 -4.50
C ILE A 162 -12.95 -1.83 -3.73
N LYS A 163 -13.99 -2.50 -3.20
CA LYS A 163 -15.03 -1.89 -2.34
C LYS A 163 -14.57 -1.71 -0.89
N GLN A 164 -13.45 -2.32 -0.49
CA GLN A 164 -12.96 -2.20 0.89
C GLN A 164 -12.34 -0.83 1.13
N ASN A 165 -12.60 -0.24 2.29
CA ASN A 165 -11.99 1.04 2.67
C ASN A 165 -10.45 0.98 2.70
N SER A 166 -9.89 -0.18 3.05
CA SER A 166 -8.44 -0.42 3.08
C SER A 166 -7.81 -0.41 1.68
N PHE A 167 -8.60 -0.56 0.61
CA PHE A 167 -8.12 -0.45 -0.78
C PHE A 167 -7.57 0.94 -1.09
N LEU A 168 -8.18 1.99 -0.55
CA LEU A 168 -7.73 3.37 -0.75
C LEU A 168 -6.35 3.67 -0.15
N ALA A 169 -5.94 2.86 0.83
CA ALA A 169 -4.66 2.94 1.52
C ALA A 169 -3.56 2.07 0.88
N ILE A 170 -3.83 1.41 -0.25
CA ILE A 170 -2.79 0.71 -1.02
C ILE A 170 -1.80 1.75 -1.57
N ASN A 171 -0.50 1.46 -1.43
CA ASN A 171 0.54 2.36 -1.95
C ASN A 171 0.71 2.21 -3.47
N ASP A 172 1.33 3.19 -4.11
CA ASP A 172 1.45 3.29 -5.57
C ASP A 172 2.04 2.03 -6.21
N SER A 173 3.14 1.50 -5.67
CA SER A 173 3.80 0.29 -6.18
C SER A 173 2.91 -0.95 -6.08
N SER A 174 2.19 -1.08 -4.97
CA SER A 174 1.29 -2.21 -4.71
C SER A 174 0.05 -2.12 -5.60
N PHE A 175 -0.47 -0.91 -5.81
CA PHE A 175 -1.58 -0.63 -6.72
C PHE A 175 -1.19 -0.92 -8.17
N GLU A 176 -0.04 -0.39 -8.63
CA GLU A 176 0.51 -0.69 -9.97
C GLU A 176 0.62 -2.19 -10.18
N PHE A 177 1.17 -2.92 -9.22
CA PHE A 177 1.32 -4.37 -9.31
C PHE A 177 -0.04 -5.08 -9.41
N PHE A 178 -0.99 -4.71 -8.55
CA PHE A 178 -2.31 -5.33 -8.50
C PHE A 178 -3.12 -5.08 -9.78
N ILE A 179 -3.22 -3.82 -10.22
CA ILE A 179 -4.01 -3.46 -11.40
C ILE A 179 -3.38 -4.01 -12.69
N SER A 180 -2.05 -3.98 -12.79
CA SER A 180 -1.32 -4.54 -13.93
C SER A 180 -1.55 -6.03 -14.05
N LEU A 181 -1.49 -6.75 -12.92
CA LEU A 181 -1.71 -8.19 -12.90
C LEU A 181 -3.16 -8.54 -13.28
N PHE A 182 -4.14 -7.81 -12.76
CA PHE A 182 -5.55 -7.99 -13.12
C PHE A 182 -5.78 -7.84 -14.64
N ILE A 183 -5.34 -6.72 -15.21
CA ILE A 183 -5.49 -6.42 -16.64
C ILE A 183 -4.74 -7.44 -17.50
N TYR A 184 -3.52 -7.82 -17.11
CA TYR A 184 -2.70 -8.77 -17.85
C TYR A 184 -3.32 -10.17 -17.91
N GLU A 185 -3.74 -10.71 -16.76
CA GLU A 185 -4.32 -12.06 -16.70
C GLU A 185 -5.61 -12.12 -17.54
N HIS A 186 -6.46 -11.08 -17.47
CA HIS A 186 -7.72 -11.01 -18.22
C HIS A 186 -7.51 -10.66 -19.71
N SER A 187 -6.41 -9.97 -20.07
CA SER A 187 -6.07 -9.72 -21.49
C SER A 187 -5.71 -11.00 -22.24
N SER A 188 -5.12 -11.98 -21.54
CA SER A 188 -4.58 -13.20 -22.13
C SER A 188 -5.54 -14.38 -22.17
N THR A 189 -6.65 -14.34 -21.43
CA THR A 189 -7.48 -15.54 -21.15
C THR A 189 -8.95 -15.44 -21.54
N ILE A 190 -9.42 -14.26 -21.97
CA ILE A 190 -10.86 -13.97 -22.00
C ILE A 190 -11.45 -13.78 -23.41
N ASP A 191 -12.65 -14.31 -23.61
CA ASP A 191 -13.50 -14.10 -24.80
C ASP A 191 -13.91 -12.63 -24.96
N LYS A 192 -14.10 -12.18 -26.21
CA LYS A 192 -14.35 -10.76 -26.54
C LYS A 192 -15.46 -10.08 -25.71
N HIS A 193 -16.46 -10.81 -25.23
CA HIS A 193 -17.59 -10.26 -24.48
C HIS A 193 -17.29 -9.90 -23.02
N GLU A 194 -16.35 -10.56 -22.33
CA GLU A 194 -16.04 -10.23 -20.92
C GLU A 194 -14.92 -9.18 -20.79
N LYS A 195 -14.26 -8.83 -21.92
CA LYS A 195 -13.25 -7.77 -21.98
C LYS A 195 -13.78 -6.40 -21.54
N GLN A 196 -15.05 -6.12 -21.86
CA GLN A 196 -15.68 -4.86 -21.45
C GLN A 196 -15.91 -4.81 -19.94
N SER A 197 -16.47 -5.87 -19.35
CA SER A 197 -16.66 -5.98 -17.89
C SER A 197 -15.33 -5.84 -17.13
N THR A 198 -14.28 -6.50 -17.62
CA THR A 198 -12.93 -6.37 -17.05
C THR A 198 -12.42 -4.93 -17.06
N ALA A 199 -12.58 -4.25 -18.20
CA ALA A 199 -12.17 -2.86 -18.34
C ALA A 199 -13.01 -1.92 -17.44
N GLU A 200 -14.30 -2.18 -17.27
CA GLU A 200 -15.17 -1.45 -16.35
C GLU A 200 -14.72 -1.62 -14.89
N SER A 201 -14.45 -2.85 -14.43
CA SER A 201 -13.90 -3.13 -13.09
C SER A 201 -12.55 -2.45 -12.87
N ALA A 202 -11.63 -2.55 -13.83
CA ALA A 202 -10.32 -1.91 -13.73
C ALA A 202 -10.43 -0.38 -13.67
N ALA A 203 -11.30 0.22 -14.51
CA ALA A 203 -11.55 1.65 -14.48
C ALA A 203 -12.17 2.11 -13.16
N GLN A 204 -13.09 1.32 -12.59
CA GLN A 204 -13.66 1.58 -11.28
C GLN A 204 -12.60 1.55 -10.18
N ALA A 205 -11.72 0.54 -10.19
CA ALA A 205 -10.61 0.43 -9.25
C ALA A 205 -9.69 1.66 -9.30
N ILE A 206 -9.33 2.08 -10.52
CA ILE A 206 -8.51 3.29 -10.75
C ILE A 206 -9.21 4.54 -10.23
N LYS A 207 -10.48 4.74 -10.57
CA LYS A 207 -11.24 5.92 -10.11
C LYS A 207 -11.35 5.98 -8.58
N LEU A 208 -11.64 4.85 -7.95
CA LEU A 208 -11.74 4.76 -6.49
C LEU A 208 -10.40 5.08 -5.82
N TRP A 209 -9.32 4.46 -6.28
CA TRP A 209 -8.00 4.66 -5.70
C TRP A 209 -7.44 6.07 -5.94
N CYS A 210 -7.69 6.65 -7.11
CA CYS A 210 -7.29 8.03 -7.42
C CYS A 210 -8.12 9.04 -6.64
N GLY A 211 -9.42 8.81 -6.46
CA GLY A 211 -10.33 9.80 -5.90
C GLY A 211 -10.22 11.14 -6.65
N SER A 212 -9.99 12.22 -5.90
CA SER A 212 -9.73 13.57 -6.44
C SER A 212 -8.23 13.91 -6.60
N ASP A 213 -7.33 12.93 -6.44
CA ASP A 213 -5.89 13.14 -6.50
C ASP A 213 -5.39 13.10 -7.96
N ASN A 214 -5.04 14.28 -8.49
CA ASN A 214 -4.52 14.43 -9.86
C ASN A 214 -3.18 13.72 -10.08
N GLN A 215 -2.34 13.56 -9.05
CA GLN A 215 -1.07 12.83 -9.18
C GLN A 215 -1.33 11.35 -9.37
N ARG A 216 -2.26 10.77 -8.60
CA ARG A 216 -2.70 9.38 -8.78
C ARG A 216 -3.32 9.13 -10.15
N HIS A 217 -4.11 10.09 -10.66
CA HIS A 217 -4.63 10.02 -12.04
C HIS A 217 -3.52 9.99 -13.09
N ALA A 218 -2.50 10.85 -12.95
CA ALA A 218 -1.34 10.83 -13.84
C ALA A 218 -0.55 9.51 -13.73
N PHE A 219 -0.38 8.99 -12.52
CA PHE A 219 0.25 7.71 -12.27
C PHE A 219 -0.51 6.55 -12.91
N ALA A 220 -1.84 6.51 -12.78
CA ALA A 220 -2.69 5.49 -13.41
C ALA A 220 -2.57 5.50 -14.94
N LYS A 221 -2.53 6.68 -15.57
CA LYS A 221 -2.27 6.80 -17.02
C LYS A 221 -0.90 6.23 -17.41
N ASN A 222 0.13 6.47 -16.60
CA ASN A 222 1.45 5.89 -16.83
C ASN A 222 1.40 4.36 -16.78
N ILE A 223 0.71 3.77 -15.80
CA ILE A 223 0.51 2.31 -15.72
C ILE A 223 -0.10 1.76 -17.01
N LEU A 224 -1.19 2.37 -17.49
CA LEU A 224 -1.88 1.93 -18.72
C LEU A 224 -0.97 2.05 -19.95
N SER A 225 -0.15 3.10 -20.03
CA SER A 225 0.82 3.28 -21.11
C SER A 225 1.87 2.16 -21.14
N LYS A 226 2.35 1.69 -19.97
CA LYS A 226 3.29 0.57 -19.85
C LYS A 226 2.65 -0.77 -20.22
N LEU A 227 1.34 -0.93 -20.00
CA LEU A 227 0.61 -2.16 -20.31
C LEU A 227 0.22 -2.28 -21.78
N ARG A 228 0.08 -1.15 -22.50
CA ARG A 228 -0.36 -1.13 -23.90
C ARG A 228 0.41 -2.08 -24.84
N PRO A 229 1.75 -2.26 -24.74
CA PRO A 229 2.48 -3.20 -25.58
C PRO A 229 2.25 -4.68 -25.24
N SER A 230 1.72 -4.99 -24.06
CA SER A 230 1.67 -6.35 -23.49
C SER A 230 0.25 -6.83 -23.17
N CYS A 231 -0.76 -6.00 -23.39
CA CYS A 231 -2.17 -6.28 -23.09
C CYS A 231 -3.05 -6.01 -24.33
N ASP A 232 -4.29 -6.48 -24.30
CA ASP A 232 -5.23 -6.24 -25.40
C ASP A 232 -5.51 -4.74 -25.53
N PHE A 233 -5.24 -4.19 -26.71
CA PHE A 233 -5.42 -2.77 -27.00
C PHE A 233 -6.83 -2.28 -26.65
N ASN A 234 -7.86 -3.08 -26.92
CA ASN A 234 -9.25 -2.68 -26.68
C ASN A 234 -9.57 -2.56 -25.18
N ILE A 235 -8.96 -3.39 -24.33
CA ILE A 235 -9.13 -3.31 -22.88
C ILE A 235 -8.50 -2.03 -22.36
N VAL A 236 -7.22 -1.80 -22.70
CA VAL A 236 -6.46 -0.63 -22.24
C VAL A 236 -7.12 0.67 -22.71
N ASP A 237 -7.47 0.74 -24.00
CA ASP A 237 -8.15 1.92 -24.59
C ASP A 237 -9.53 2.16 -23.97
N HIS A 238 -10.29 1.10 -23.66
CA HIS A 238 -11.59 1.26 -22.99
C HIS A 238 -11.42 1.80 -21.56
N ILE A 239 -10.44 1.29 -20.80
CA ILE A 239 -10.14 1.80 -19.46
C ILE A 239 -9.78 3.30 -19.53
N GLU A 240 -8.90 3.70 -20.46
CA GLU A 240 -8.49 5.10 -20.62
C GLU A 240 -9.68 6.03 -20.91
N ARG A 241 -10.62 5.61 -21.76
CA ARG A 241 -11.85 6.36 -22.04
C ARG A 241 -12.72 6.49 -20.81
N LEU A 242 -12.86 5.41 -20.04
CA LEU A 242 -13.69 5.40 -18.83
C LEU A 242 -13.11 6.29 -17.73
N ILE A 243 -11.78 6.37 -17.57
CA ILE A 243 -11.15 7.21 -16.53
C ILE A 243 -10.95 8.66 -16.95
N ALA A 244 -11.19 9.02 -18.22
CA ALA A 244 -11.06 10.38 -18.70
C ALA A 244 -12.07 11.33 -18.01
N PRO A 245 -11.67 12.58 -17.67
CA PRO A 245 -12.46 13.49 -16.83
C PRO A 245 -13.78 14.01 -17.43
N ASN A 246 -14.35 13.41 -18.49
CA ASN A 246 -15.61 13.83 -19.12
C ASN A 246 -16.62 12.70 -19.40
N SER A 247 -16.43 11.47 -18.90
CA SER A 247 -17.49 10.45 -18.95
C SER A 247 -18.37 10.51 -17.69
N ALA A 248 -19.34 11.43 -17.68
CA ALA A 248 -20.55 11.45 -16.85
C ALA A 248 -20.45 10.83 -15.43
N ILE A 249 -19.98 11.62 -14.45
CA ILE A 249 -20.36 11.42 -13.04
C ILE A 249 -21.77 11.98 -12.84
N HIS A 250 -22.76 11.44 -13.55
CA HIS A 250 -24.17 11.81 -13.39
C HIS A 250 -25.09 10.62 -13.07
N SER A 251 -24.56 9.40 -12.86
CA SER A 251 -25.42 8.22 -12.71
C SER A 251 -25.51 7.60 -11.30
N LEU A 252 -24.90 8.17 -10.26
CA LEU A 252 -24.89 7.52 -8.93
C LEU A 252 -25.27 8.41 -7.74
N ARG A 253 -25.67 9.68 -7.96
CA ARG A 253 -26.20 10.53 -6.88
C ARG A 253 -27.73 10.67 -6.85
N ASP A 254 -28.44 10.25 -7.91
CA ASP A 254 -29.89 10.49 -8.06
C ASP A 254 -30.79 9.30 -7.66
N LYS A 255 -30.40 8.51 -6.65
CA LYS A 255 -31.29 7.50 -6.05
C LYS A 255 -31.57 7.74 -4.56
N VAL A 256 -31.69 9.01 -4.17
CA VAL A 256 -32.41 9.40 -2.96
C VAL A 256 -33.36 10.53 -3.34
N GLU A 257 -34.65 10.20 -3.43
CA GLU A 257 -35.75 11.13 -3.66
C GLU A 257 -35.75 12.25 -2.61
N MET A 258 -35.97 13.50 -3.05
CA MET A 258 -36.97 14.37 -2.45
C MET A 258 -37.46 15.41 -3.46
N ILE A 259 -38.78 15.49 -3.52
CA ILE A 259 -39.63 16.32 -4.38
C ILE A 259 -39.60 17.78 -3.88
N ASN A 260 -39.45 18.75 -4.78
CA ASN A 260 -40.42 19.85 -4.95
C ASN A 260 -40.05 20.80 -6.09
N ASP A 261 -41.07 21.09 -6.89
CA ASP A 261 -41.14 22.08 -7.97
C ASP A 261 -40.91 23.52 -7.48
N THR A 262 -40.26 24.38 -8.28
CA THR A 262 -40.92 25.43 -9.09
C THR A 262 -39.92 26.34 -9.85
N ALA A 263 -40.17 26.46 -11.16
CA ALA A 263 -40.16 27.65 -12.01
C ALA A 263 -38.96 28.62 -12.17
N ALA A 264 -38.76 28.95 -13.45
CA ALA A 264 -38.37 30.23 -14.07
C ALA A 264 -36.91 30.43 -14.52
N GLN A 265 -36.83 30.80 -15.80
CA GLN A 265 -35.65 31.10 -16.63
C GLN A 265 -34.93 32.37 -16.17
N HIS A 266 -33.60 32.43 -16.37
CA HIS A 266 -32.95 33.52 -17.14
C HIS A 266 -31.46 33.21 -17.38
N ASN A 267 -31.02 33.43 -18.62
CA ASN A 267 -29.62 33.38 -19.04
C ASN A 267 -28.84 34.56 -18.47
N GLU A 268 -27.74 34.29 -17.76
CA GLU A 268 -26.63 35.23 -17.61
C GLU A 268 -25.32 34.45 -17.38
N LEU A 269 -24.28 34.87 -18.09
CA LEU A 269 -22.93 34.29 -18.08
C LEU A 269 -22.32 34.43 -16.67
N LYS A 270 -22.04 33.32 -15.99
CA LYS A 270 -21.48 33.35 -14.63
C LYS A 270 -20.16 32.60 -14.54
N ILE A 271 -19.12 33.35 -14.20
CA ILE A 271 -17.80 32.87 -13.78
C ILE A 271 -17.99 31.93 -12.59
N THR A 272 -17.61 30.65 -12.72
CA THR A 272 -17.78 29.65 -11.66
C THR A 272 -16.60 29.66 -10.70
N HIS A 273 -16.82 30.25 -9.53
CA HIS A 273 -16.11 29.90 -8.30
C HIS A 273 -16.60 28.54 -7.80
N THR A 274 -15.69 27.59 -7.58
CA THR A 274 -16.02 26.31 -6.95
C THR A 274 -15.98 26.46 -5.43
N THR A 275 -17.04 27.01 -4.85
CA THR A 275 -17.33 26.85 -3.42
C THR A 275 -17.92 25.46 -3.21
N ALA A 276 -17.14 24.55 -2.65
CA ALA A 276 -17.67 23.37 -1.97
C ALA A 276 -17.88 23.75 -0.50
N GLY A 277 -19.13 23.88 -0.08
CA GLY A 277 -19.53 23.81 1.32
C GLY A 277 -20.78 22.91 1.37
N ASP A 278 -21.07 22.13 2.40
CA ASP A 278 -20.41 21.82 3.68
C ASP A 278 -21.26 20.67 4.27
N PRO A 279 -20.75 19.83 5.19
CA PRO A 279 -21.59 19.24 6.22
C PRO A 279 -21.44 20.05 7.51
N ASN A 280 -22.55 20.62 7.98
CA ASN A 280 -22.75 21.25 9.29
C ASN A 280 -21.68 20.92 10.35
N ILE A 281 -20.83 21.90 10.68
CA ILE A 281 -20.37 22.14 12.05
C ILE A 281 -20.52 23.64 12.28
N ASP A 282 -21.25 23.98 13.35
CA ASP A 282 -21.34 25.33 13.90
C ASP A 282 -19.96 25.99 14.03
N SER A 283 -19.93 27.30 13.74
CA SER A 283 -18.79 28.22 13.88
C SER A 283 -17.51 27.87 13.10
N ASP A 284 -17.24 28.62 12.03
CA ASP A 284 -16.18 29.64 12.03
C ASP A 284 -16.03 30.23 10.63
N GLU A 285 -15.78 31.54 10.57
CA GLU A 285 -15.42 32.24 9.34
C GLU A 285 -14.34 31.47 8.58
N SER A 286 -14.59 31.16 7.30
CA SER A 286 -13.58 30.55 6.46
C SER A 286 -12.39 31.50 6.35
N LEU A 287 -11.28 31.12 6.97
CA LEU A 287 -10.02 31.84 6.92
C LEU A 287 -9.57 31.97 5.47
N LYS A 288 -9.72 33.18 4.91
CA LYS A 288 -9.27 33.53 3.58
C LYS A 288 -7.75 33.62 3.59
N PHE A 289 -7.08 32.67 2.96
CA PHE A 289 -5.66 32.81 2.64
C PHE A 289 -5.53 33.56 1.31
N GLU A 290 -4.75 34.65 1.31
CA GLU A 290 -4.47 35.44 0.10
C GLU A 290 -3.76 34.58 -0.96
N ALA A 291 -4.11 34.79 -2.23
CA ALA A 291 -3.44 34.15 -3.35
C ALA A 291 -1.97 34.61 -3.44
N PHE A 292 -1.05 33.66 -3.64
CA PHE A 292 0.38 33.94 -3.78
C PHE A 292 0.66 34.79 -5.03
N ARG A 293 1.59 35.72 -4.90
CA ARG A 293 2.15 36.45 -6.06
C ARG A 293 3.01 35.49 -6.87
N GLN A 294 2.96 35.61 -8.19
CA GLN A 294 3.83 34.88 -9.12
C GLN A 294 5.30 35.10 -8.75
N ILE A 295 6.06 34.01 -8.61
CA ILE A 295 7.49 34.03 -8.30
C ILE A 295 8.24 33.79 -9.62
N GLU A 296 9.03 34.77 -10.07
CA GLU A 296 9.97 34.56 -11.18
C GLU A 296 11.15 33.72 -10.68
N LEU A 297 11.42 32.61 -11.38
CA LEU A 297 12.56 31.75 -11.04
C LEU A 297 13.86 32.42 -11.49
N PRO A 298 14.89 32.52 -10.61
CA PRO A 298 16.17 33.12 -10.97
C PRO A 298 16.89 32.28 -12.04
N ALA A 299 17.77 32.89 -12.82
CA ALA A 299 18.56 32.14 -13.80
C ALA A 299 19.55 31.18 -13.09
N ALA A 300 19.25 29.87 -13.11
CA ALA A 300 20.11 28.83 -12.53
C ALA A 300 20.79 28.02 -13.63
N GLU A 301 22.12 27.83 -13.57
CA GLU A 301 22.83 26.97 -14.51
C GLU A 301 22.40 25.50 -14.34
N PRO A 302 22.24 24.73 -15.43
CA PRO A 302 21.92 23.31 -15.34
C PRO A 302 23.09 22.50 -14.77
N ASP A 303 22.79 21.40 -14.09
CA ASP A 303 23.78 20.43 -13.64
C ASP A 303 24.36 19.60 -14.80
N GLU A 304 25.24 18.65 -14.48
CA GLU A 304 25.90 17.76 -15.45
C GLU A 304 24.90 16.92 -16.28
N ASN A 305 23.65 16.81 -15.84
CA ASN A 305 22.56 16.11 -16.53
C ASN A 305 21.60 17.05 -17.26
N GLY A 306 21.87 18.37 -17.28
CA GLY A 306 21.00 19.36 -17.90
C GLY A 306 19.85 19.85 -17.01
N ILE A 307 19.80 19.48 -15.73
CA ILE A 307 18.69 19.79 -14.81
C ILE A 307 18.98 21.07 -14.03
N ARG A 308 18.03 22.01 -14.01
CA ARG A 308 18.12 23.25 -13.19
C ARG A 308 17.43 23.03 -11.85
N HIS A 309 18.15 23.29 -10.76
CA HIS A 309 17.63 23.14 -9.40
C HIS A 309 17.24 24.50 -8.84
N TYR A 310 16.02 24.60 -8.29
CA TYR A 310 15.50 25.83 -7.67
C TYR A 310 15.14 25.57 -6.20
N SER A 311 15.46 26.53 -5.34
CA SER A 311 15.06 26.53 -3.94
C SER A 311 14.36 27.84 -3.63
N PHE A 312 13.18 27.76 -3.02
CA PHE A 312 12.43 28.91 -2.53
C PHE A 312 11.85 28.60 -1.17
N ILE A 313 11.67 29.65 -0.37
CA ILE A 313 11.07 29.58 0.96
C ILE A 313 9.69 30.25 0.86
N VAL A 314 8.66 29.55 1.32
CA VAL A 314 7.30 30.10 1.41
C VAL A 314 6.99 30.33 2.88
N GLU A 315 6.80 31.60 3.24
CA GLU A 315 6.43 32.02 4.59
C GLU A 315 4.93 32.36 4.60
N PHE A 316 4.21 31.91 5.65
CA PHE A 316 2.78 32.17 5.82
C PHE A 316 2.55 32.83 7.17
N GLU A 317 1.73 33.88 7.19
CA GLU A 317 1.22 34.43 8.43
C GLU A 317 -0.04 33.65 8.83
N ALA A 318 0.02 32.99 9.99
CA ALA A 318 -1.09 32.19 10.51
C ALA A 318 -1.80 32.90 11.67
N PRO A 319 -3.14 32.87 11.75
CA PRO A 319 -3.87 33.39 12.90
C PRO A 319 -3.44 32.67 14.18
N LYS A 320 -3.42 33.38 15.31
CA LYS A 320 -2.99 32.82 16.61
C LYS A 320 -3.82 31.60 17.01
N GLU A 321 -5.10 31.61 16.68
CA GLU A 321 -6.08 30.55 16.90
C GLU A 321 -5.66 29.25 16.20
N LEU A 322 -5.07 29.39 15.00
CA LEU A 322 -4.56 28.28 14.20
C LEU A 322 -3.23 27.75 14.73
N LEU A 323 -2.52 28.47 15.59
CA LEU A 323 -1.30 27.99 16.25
C LEU A 323 -1.59 27.29 17.59
N ILE A 324 -2.66 27.64 18.28
CA ILE A 324 -2.99 27.17 19.64
C ILE A 324 -3.66 25.79 19.67
N SER A 325 -4.28 25.34 18.57
CA SER A 325 -4.95 24.04 18.49
C SER A 325 -3.96 22.85 18.47
N ASN A 326 -4.22 21.82 19.29
CA ASN A 326 -3.44 20.56 19.35
C ASN A 326 -3.85 19.52 18.28
N LYS A 327 -4.78 19.85 17.37
CA LYS A 327 -5.18 18.94 16.29
C LYS A 327 -4.17 19.02 15.12
N PRO A 328 -3.95 17.92 14.38
CA PRO A 328 -3.18 17.94 13.14
C PRO A 328 -3.80 18.95 12.15
N LYS A 329 -2.97 19.82 11.58
CA LYS A 329 -3.39 20.83 10.61
C LYS A 329 -2.82 20.46 9.25
N PHE A 330 -3.67 20.49 8.25
CA PHE A 330 -3.29 20.25 6.87
C PHE A 330 -3.28 21.59 6.15
N ILE A 331 -2.12 21.96 5.60
CA ILE A 331 -1.97 23.13 4.74
C ILE A 331 -1.67 22.60 3.34
N GLY A 332 -2.62 22.79 2.42
CA GLY A 332 -2.45 22.45 1.02
C GLY A 332 -1.69 23.57 0.31
N LEU A 333 -0.56 23.24 -0.31
CA LEU A 333 0.21 24.14 -1.16
C LEU A 333 0.05 23.71 -2.61
N GLN A 334 -0.56 24.56 -3.43
CA GLN A 334 -0.65 24.38 -4.87
C GLN A 334 0.37 25.30 -5.54
N LEU A 335 1.35 24.69 -6.22
CA LEU A 335 2.36 25.39 -6.99
C LEU A 335 2.12 25.10 -8.47
N GLU A 336 2.05 26.14 -9.29
CA GLU A 336 1.93 26.04 -10.74
C GLU A 336 3.15 26.69 -11.39
N ALA A 337 3.82 25.96 -12.28
CA ALA A 337 4.95 26.46 -13.04
C ALA A 337 4.53 26.65 -14.50
N ILE A 338 4.62 27.89 -14.99
CA ILE A 338 4.32 28.23 -16.37
C ILE A 338 5.64 28.35 -17.12
N LEU A 339 5.85 27.49 -18.14
CA LEU A 339 7.01 27.55 -19.02
C LEU A 339 6.60 28.23 -20.32
N GLU A 340 7.00 29.48 -20.50
CA GLU A 340 6.86 30.16 -21.80
C GLU A 340 7.98 29.73 -22.74
N CYS A 341 7.69 28.80 -23.65
CA CYS A 341 8.58 28.50 -24.76
C CYS A 341 8.37 29.53 -25.86
N PRO A 342 9.39 30.30 -26.28
CA PRO A 342 9.26 31.17 -27.43
C PRO A 342 8.97 30.33 -28.68
N ASN A 343 7.86 30.65 -29.36
CA ASN A 343 7.39 29.98 -30.56
C ASN A 343 8.54 29.83 -31.58
N GLN A 344 8.83 28.58 -31.97
CA GLN A 344 9.74 28.25 -33.08
C GLN A 344 9.03 28.37 -34.43
#